data_AF-A0A3D9AHC1-F1
#
_entry.id   AF-A0A3D9AHC1-F1
#
_cell.length_a   1.000
_cell.length_b   1.000
_cell.length_c   1.000
_cell.angle_alpha   90.00
_cell.angle_beta   90.00
_cell.angle_gamma   90.00
#
_symmetry.space_group_name_H-M   'P 1'
#
loop_
_entity.id
_entity.type
_entity.pdbx_description
1 polymer ?
#
loop_
_entity_poly.entity_id
_entity_poly.type
_entity_poly.pdbx_seq_one_letter_code
_entity_poly.pdbx_strand_id
1 'polypeptide(L)'
;MNTEETFSKYEHSIFSDQEIDRQLEKLKDENLRVWYGVRRLGKIVKKRSIIVIFENEVTGLLEKNEKKVKLYMDIAHVRLQTEAEKTDAAFKNRVFHTFEIYFDSKKYKGDYMQALEDNSLADQHHISITERELIKTKLSRLLKEKYDLYTTQSAKIIKN
;
A
#
# COMPACT_ATOMS: atom_id res chain seq x y z
N MET A 1 -4.49 -19.88 -41.59
CA MET A 1 -4.10 -20.38 -40.25
C MET A 1 -5.09 -19.79 -39.27
N ASN A 2 -5.97 -20.62 -38.70
CA ASN A 2 -6.82 -20.19 -37.59
C ASN A 2 -5.94 -20.17 -36.34
N THR A 3 -5.64 -18.98 -35.83
CA THR A 3 -5.15 -18.81 -34.46
C THR A 3 -6.35 -19.02 -33.55
N GLU A 4 -6.39 -20.14 -32.82
CA GLU A 4 -7.37 -20.33 -31.75
C GLU A 4 -7.12 -19.27 -30.68
N GLU A 5 -8.10 -18.39 -30.47
CA GLU A 5 -8.06 -17.45 -29.36
C GLU A 5 -8.29 -18.20 -28.06
N THR A 6 -7.27 -18.20 -27.22
CA THR A 6 -7.31 -18.71 -25.86
C THR A 6 -7.77 -17.61 -24.91
N PHE A 7 -8.55 -17.99 -23.90
CA PHE A 7 -9.13 -17.07 -22.92
C PHE A 7 -8.69 -17.47 -21.52
N SER A 8 -8.22 -16.49 -20.75
CA SER A 8 -7.82 -16.68 -19.36
C SER A 8 -8.75 -15.93 -18.41
N LYS A 9 -8.92 -16.52 -17.22
CA LYS A 9 -9.78 -15.98 -16.17
C LYS A 9 -8.96 -15.09 -15.24
N TYR A 10 -9.27 -13.80 -15.23
CA TYR A 10 -8.68 -12.81 -14.32
C TYR A 10 -9.79 -12.15 -13.50
N GLU A 11 -9.71 -12.25 -12.17
CA GLU A 11 -10.65 -11.62 -11.23
C GLU A 11 -12.14 -11.70 -11.64
N HIS A 12 -12.62 -12.92 -11.90
CA HIS A 12 -14.00 -13.22 -12.31
C HIS A 12 -14.41 -12.78 -13.72
N SER A 13 -13.52 -12.11 -14.45
CA SER A 13 -13.70 -11.74 -15.85
C SER A 13 -12.90 -12.67 -16.76
N ILE A 14 -13.37 -12.85 -17.99
CA ILE A 14 -12.70 -13.67 -19.00
C ILE A 14 -12.16 -12.70 -20.05
N PHE A 15 -10.84 -12.74 -20.27
CA PHE A 15 -10.15 -11.93 -21.28
C PHE A 15 -9.46 -12.86 -22.28
N SER A 16 -9.43 -12.46 -23.54
CA SER A 16 -8.59 -13.12 -24.54
C SER A 16 -7.12 -12.90 -24.19
N ASP A 17 -6.25 -13.86 -24.47
CA ASP A 17 -4.82 -13.75 -24.21
C ASP A 17 -4.20 -12.51 -24.90
N GLN A 18 -4.68 -12.14 -26.09
CA GLN A 18 -4.28 -10.90 -26.78
C GLN A 18 -4.60 -9.62 -25.99
N GLU A 19 -5.73 -9.57 -25.28
CA GLU A 19 -6.10 -8.41 -24.47
C GLU A 19 -5.25 -8.37 -23.20
N ILE A 20 -4.93 -9.55 -22.65
CA ILE A 20 -4.04 -9.66 -21.49
C ILE A 20 -2.65 -9.12 -21.86
N ASP A 21 -2.07 -9.62 -22.95
CA ASP A 21 -0.76 -9.16 -23.43
C ASP A 21 -0.76 -7.66 -23.73
N ARG A 22 -1.85 -7.13 -24.32
CA ARG A 22 -1.98 -5.70 -24.59
C ARG A 22 -1.97 -4.86 -23.31
N GLN A 23 -2.70 -5.28 -22.28
CA GLN A 23 -2.76 -4.55 -21.01
C GLN A 23 -1.41 -4.62 -20.27
N LEU A 24 -0.76 -5.78 -20.28
CA LEU A 24 0.56 -5.96 -19.68
C LEU A 24 1.62 -5.11 -20.39
N GLU A 25 1.65 -5.09 -21.72
CA GLU A 25 2.62 -4.27 -22.47
C GLU A 25 2.39 -2.78 -22.24
N LYS A 26 1.13 -2.34 -22.11
CA LYS A 26 0.82 -0.94 -21.75
C LYS A 26 1.40 -0.56 -20.39
N LEU A 27 1.34 -1.45 -19.39
CA LEU A 27 1.80 -1.16 -18.03
C LEU A 27 3.31 -1.28 -17.82
N LYS A 28 3.99 -1.98 -18.71
CA LYS A 28 5.44 -2.22 -18.63
C LYS A 28 6.23 -0.92 -18.49
N ASP A 29 5.89 0.09 -19.29
CA ASP A 29 6.56 1.39 -19.30
C ASP A 29 5.96 2.39 -18.29
N GLU A 30 4.89 2.01 -17.58
CA GLU A 30 4.25 2.87 -16.60
C GLU A 30 5.00 2.88 -15.26
N ASN A 31 5.22 4.08 -14.73
CA ASN A 31 5.86 4.29 -13.44
C ASN A 31 4.83 4.30 -12.31
N LEU A 32 4.13 3.17 -12.15
CA LEU A 32 3.16 2.98 -11.07
C LEU A 32 3.86 2.96 -9.71
N ARG A 33 3.29 3.68 -8.73
CA ARG A 33 3.87 3.83 -7.40
C ARG A 33 3.18 2.98 -6.35
N VAL A 34 3.91 2.77 -5.26
CA VAL A 34 3.38 2.33 -3.96
C VAL A 34 3.72 3.40 -2.94
N TRP A 35 2.70 3.88 -2.23
CA TRP A 35 2.90 4.80 -1.11
C TRP A 35 2.66 4.08 0.21
N TYR A 36 3.57 4.30 1.14
CA TYR A 36 3.48 3.84 2.52
C TYR A 36 3.28 5.04 3.43
N GLY A 37 2.32 4.97 4.34
CA GLY A 37 2.04 6.08 5.22
C GLY A 37 1.18 5.74 6.43
N VAL A 38 0.81 6.81 7.13
CA VAL A 38 -0.06 6.78 8.31
C VAL A 38 -1.39 7.38 7.92
N ARG A 39 -2.49 6.67 8.21
CA ARG A 39 -3.84 7.12 7.88
C ARG A 39 -4.14 8.46 8.56
N ARG A 40 -4.53 9.46 7.77
CA ARG A 40 -5.03 10.74 8.30
C ARG A 40 -6.40 10.53 8.91
N LEU A 41 -6.54 10.94 10.17
CA LEU A 41 -7.81 10.91 10.88
C LEU A 41 -8.62 12.16 10.55
N GLY A 42 -9.94 12.04 10.59
CA GLY A 42 -10.86 13.13 10.30
C GLY A 42 -12.18 12.96 11.01
N LYS A 43 -13.25 13.60 10.50
CA LYS A 43 -14.60 13.45 11.06
C LYS A 43 -15.15 12.04 10.91
N ILE A 44 -14.84 11.37 9.80
CA ILE A 44 -15.33 10.03 9.46
C ILE A 44 -14.33 8.95 9.84
N VAL A 45 -13.06 9.11 9.45
CA VAL A 45 -12.01 8.12 9.73
C VAL A 45 -11.44 8.36 11.13
N LYS A 46 -11.65 7.40 12.03
CA LYS A 46 -11.22 7.47 13.43
C LYS A 46 -10.17 6.42 13.84
N LYS A 47 -10.02 5.37 13.04
CA LYS A 47 -9.11 4.25 13.35
C LYS A 47 -7.70 4.55 12.86
N ARG A 48 -6.74 4.23 13.71
CA ARG A 48 -5.30 4.40 13.45
C ARG A 48 -4.79 3.23 12.64
N SER A 49 -4.03 3.50 11.59
CA SER A 49 -3.50 2.45 10.71
C SER A 49 -2.23 2.87 9.98
N ILE A 50 -1.40 1.86 9.69
CA ILE A 50 -0.52 1.90 8.52
C ILE A 50 -1.42 1.72 7.30
N ILE A 51 -1.22 2.56 6.29
CA ILE A 51 -1.92 2.49 5.02
C ILE A 51 -0.90 2.39 3.90
N VAL A 52 -1.13 1.43 3.02
CA VAL A 52 -0.35 1.20 1.80
C VAL A 52 -1.28 1.38 0.61
N ILE A 53 -0.92 2.25 -0.31
CA ILE A 53 -1.71 2.54 -1.51
C ILE A 53 -0.89 2.17 -2.75
N PHE A 54 -1.46 1.32 -3.60
CA PHE A 54 -0.93 0.96 -4.91
C PHE A 54 -1.64 1.79 -5.99
N GLU A 55 -0.86 2.37 -6.90
CA GLU A 55 -1.34 3.04 -8.11
C GLU A 55 -1.62 2.00 -9.20
N ASN A 56 -2.83 1.91 -9.73
CA ASN A 56 -3.12 1.04 -10.87
C ASN A 56 -3.18 1.79 -12.20
N GLU A 57 -3.27 3.11 -12.15
CA GLU A 57 -3.41 3.95 -13.34
C GLU A 57 -2.80 5.32 -13.10
N VAL A 58 -1.99 5.79 -14.06
CA VAL A 58 -1.49 7.16 -14.09
C VAL A 58 -2.57 8.07 -14.67
N THR A 59 -3.29 8.80 -13.81
CA THR A 59 -4.34 9.73 -14.28
C THR A 59 -3.74 11.12 -14.61
N GLY A 60 -3.20 11.24 -15.83
CA GLY A 60 -2.59 12.48 -16.31
C GLY A 60 -1.22 12.74 -15.68
N LEU A 61 -1.00 13.92 -15.09
CA LEU A 61 0.29 14.25 -14.46
C LEU A 61 0.49 13.45 -13.17
N LEU A 62 1.69 12.89 -12.97
CA LEU A 62 2.08 12.10 -11.79
C LEU A 62 1.75 12.77 -10.45
N GLU A 63 1.83 14.10 -10.38
CA GLU A 63 1.50 14.87 -9.17
C GLU A 63 0.02 14.79 -8.77
N LYS A 64 -0.90 14.57 -9.72
CA LYS A 64 -2.34 14.56 -9.43
C LYS A 64 -2.71 13.41 -8.51
N ASN A 65 -2.15 12.23 -8.76
CA ASN A 65 -2.40 11.06 -7.93
C ASN A 65 -1.78 11.21 -6.54
N GLU A 66 -0.56 11.74 -6.43
CA GLU A 66 0.03 11.98 -5.11
C GLU A 66 -0.73 13.03 -4.30
N LYS A 67 -1.24 14.09 -4.94
CA LYS A 67 -2.11 15.08 -4.28
C LYS A 67 -3.36 14.41 -3.68
N LYS A 68 -3.96 13.45 -4.39
CA LYS A 68 -5.08 12.65 -3.86
C LYS A 68 -4.63 11.76 -2.70
N VAL A 69 -3.49 11.06 -2.82
CA VAL A 69 -2.94 10.21 -1.76
C VAL A 69 -2.70 10.99 -0.46
N LYS A 70 -2.17 12.23 -0.55
CA LYS A 70 -1.96 13.13 0.60
C LYS A 70 -3.26 13.52 1.33
N LEU A 71 -4.44 13.35 0.71
CA LEU A 71 -5.72 13.54 1.41
C LEU A 71 -6.02 12.37 2.36
N TYR A 72 -5.55 11.16 2.02
CA TYR A 72 -5.83 9.93 2.77
C TYR A 72 -4.81 9.65 3.88
N MET A 73 -3.57 10.09 3.70
CA MET A 73 -2.47 9.70 4.56
C MET A 73 -1.37 10.74 4.64
N ASP A 74 -0.60 10.69 5.72
CA ASP A 74 0.73 11.27 5.78
C ASP A 74 1.72 10.26 5.19
N ILE A 75 2.42 10.66 4.13
CA ILE A 75 3.31 9.78 3.37
C ILE A 75 4.65 9.64 4.10
N ALA A 76 5.07 8.41 4.39
CA ALA A 76 6.38 8.10 4.94
C ALA A 76 7.39 7.74 3.84
N HIS A 77 6.96 6.97 2.84
CA HIS A 77 7.80 6.53 1.74
C HIS A 77 7.01 6.31 0.44
N VAL A 78 7.70 6.44 -0.69
CA VAL A 78 7.17 6.18 -2.02
C VAL A 78 8.22 5.37 -2.77
N ARG A 79 7.79 4.31 -3.43
CA ARG A 79 8.61 3.51 -4.35
C ARG A 79 7.84 3.23 -5.63
N LEU A 80 8.53 2.70 -6.63
CA LEU A 80 7.89 2.13 -7.81
C LEU A 80 7.39 0.71 -7.49
N GLN A 81 6.34 0.31 -8.19
CA GLN A 81 5.90 -1.08 -8.21
C GLN A 81 6.92 -1.94 -8.93
N THR A 82 7.10 -3.14 -8.43
CA THR A 82 7.81 -4.21 -9.13
C THR A 82 6.98 -4.69 -10.32
N GLU A 83 7.63 -5.33 -11.29
CA GLU A 83 6.92 -5.87 -12.46
C GLU A 83 5.80 -6.85 -12.06
N ALA A 84 6.02 -7.66 -11.01
CA ALA A 84 5.00 -8.58 -10.49
C ALA A 84 3.82 -7.86 -9.81
N GLU A 85 4.01 -6.67 -9.25
CA GLU A 85 2.90 -5.88 -8.70
C GLU A 85 2.12 -5.18 -9.81
N LYS A 86 2.79 -4.72 -10.87
CA LYS A 86 2.15 -4.07 -12.03
C LYS A 86 1.17 -5.00 -12.75
N THR A 87 1.44 -6.31 -12.79
CA THR A 87 0.51 -7.26 -13.43
C THR A 87 -0.86 -7.25 -12.76
N ASP A 88 -0.92 -7.00 -11.45
CA ASP A 88 -2.18 -6.92 -10.72
C ASP A 88 -2.98 -5.66 -11.08
N ALA A 89 -2.33 -4.61 -11.57
CA ALA A 89 -2.99 -3.37 -11.98
C ALA A 89 -3.70 -3.49 -13.34
N ALA A 90 -3.27 -4.40 -14.22
CA ALA A 90 -3.72 -4.53 -15.61
C ALA A 90 -5.24 -4.64 -15.77
N PHE A 91 -5.92 -5.24 -14.78
CA PHE A 91 -7.35 -5.52 -14.84
C PHE A 91 -8.14 -4.78 -13.75
N LYS A 92 -7.54 -3.78 -13.10
CA LYS A 92 -8.20 -3.02 -12.04
C LYS A 92 -8.92 -1.81 -12.60
N ASN A 93 -10.22 -1.73 -12.33
CA ASN A 93 -11.04 -0.58 -12.71
C ASN A 93 -10.87 0.64 -11.78
N ARG A 94 -10.00 0.56 -10.76
CA ARG A 94 -9.80 1.62 -9.76
C ARG A 94 -8.38 2.14 -9.84
N VAL A 95 -8.23 3.47 -9.90
CA VAL A 95 -6.94 4.16 -9.89
C VAL A 95 -6.06 3.76 -8.70
N PHE A 96 -6.68 3.48 -7.55
CA PHE A 96 -5.96 3.08 -6.34
C PHE A 96 -6.48 1.77 -5.78
N HIS A 97 -5.56 0.93 -5.34
CA HIS A 97 -5.82 -0.17 -4.43
C HIS A 97 -5.21 0.15 -3.06
N THR A 98 -5.85 -0.26 -1.97
CA THR A 98 -5.45 0.16 -0.62
C THR A 98 -5.49 -1.00 0.35
N PHE A 99 -4.41 -1.16 1.11
CA PHE A 99 -4.32 -2.06 2.25
C PHE A 99 -4.15 -1.23 3.53
N GLU A 100 -4.78 -1.68 4.61
CA GLU A 100 -4.66 -1.04 5.92
C GLU A 100 -4.44 -2.06 7.03
N ILE A 101 -3.50 -1.73 7.92
CA ILE A 101 -3.25 -2.47 9.16
C ILE A 101 -3.70 -1.60 10.32
N TYR A 102 -4.86 -1.91 10.88
CA TYR A 102 -5.45 -1.15 11.99
C TYR A 102 -4.86 -1.58 13.33
N PHE A 103 -4.28 -0.64 14.06
CA PHE A 103 -3.65 -0.91 15.37
C PHE A 103 -4.68 -1.33 16.42
N ASP A 104 -5.90 -0.82 16.34
CA ASP A 104 -6.97 -1.12 17.30
C ASP A 104 -7.63 -2.49 17.04
N SER A 105 -7.17 -3.24 16.03
CA SER A 105 -7.70 -4.57 15.77
C SER A 105 -7.34 -5.56 16.89
N LYS A 106 -8.12 -6.65 17.01
CA LYS A 106 -7.88 -7.69 18.03
C LYS A 106 -6.48 -8.30 17.97
N LYS A 107 -5.84 -8.28 16.80
CA LYS A 107 -4.50 -8.81 16.56
C LYS A 107 -3.42 -7.95 17.23
N TYR A 108 -3.52 -6.63 17.09
CA TYR A 108 -2.47 -5.70 17.55
C TYR A 108 -2.80 -5.07 18.90
N LYS A 109 -4.07 -4.87 19.26
CA LYS A 109 -4.51 -4.29 20.54
C LYS A 109 -3.76 -2.98 20.89
N GLY A 110 -3.47 -2.15 19.89
CA GLY A 110 -2.72 -0.91 20.01
C GLY A 110 -1.21 -1.04 19.83
N ASP A 111 -0.65 -2.25 19.72
CA ASP A 111 0.77 -2.48 19.43
C ASP A 111 1.08 -2.20 17.96
N TYR A 112 1.48 -0.96 17.69
CA TYR A 112 1.88 -0.52 16.36
C TYR A 112 3.23 -1.09 15.93
N MET A 113 4.09 -1.52 16.85
CA MET A 113 5.39 -2.11 16.50
C MET A 113 5.19 -3.49 15.88
N GLN A 114 4.28 -4.29 16.44
CA GLN A 114 3.87 -5.55 15.81
C GLN A 114 3.21 -5.30 14.43
N ALA A 115 2.40 -4.25 14.29
CA ALA A 115 1.80 -3.89 13.01
C ALA A 115 2.85 -3.48 11.95
N LEU A 116 3.90 -2.76 12.37
CA LEU A 116 5.04 -2.42 11.50
C LEU A 116 5.81 -3.66 11.04
N GLU A 117 6.04 -4.62 11.94
CA GLU A 117 6.70 -5.88 11.60
C GLU A 117 5.88 -6.66 10.57
N ASP A 118 4.59 -6.81 10.82
CA ASP A 118 3.69 -7.50 9.91
C ASP A 118 3.62 -6.82 8.54
N ASN A 119 3.64 -5.49 8.48
CA ASN A 119 3.73 -4.75 7.22
C ASN A 119 5.03 -5.09 6.48
N SER A 120 6.16 -5.13 7.18
CA SER A 120 7.46 -5.51 6.60
C SER A 120 7.43 -6.96 6.10
N LEU A 121 6.83 -7.88 6.86
CA LEU A 121 6.76 -9.29 6.47
C LEU A 121 5.84 -9.53 5.27
N ALA A 122 4.75 -8.77 5.14
CA ALA A 122 3.85 -8.86 3.98
C ALA A 122 4.57 -8.61 2.65
N ASP A 123 5.58 -7.74 2.67
CA ASP A 123 6.34 -7.33 1.48
C ASP A 123 7.57 -8.21 1.19
N GLN A 124 7.84 -9.23 2.01
CA GLN A 124 9.13 -9.95 2.01
C GLN A 124 9.46 -10.68 0.69
N HIS A 125 8.45 -11.02 -0.10
CA HIS A 125 8.61 -11.69 -1.39
C HIS A 125 8.55 -10.73 -2.59
N HIS A 126 8.28 -9.45 -2.33
CA HIS A 126 8.13 -8.43 -3.38
C HIS A 126 9.29 -7.44 -3.39
N ILE A 127 9.85 -7.11 -2.22
CA ILE A 127 10.95 -6.14 -2.12
C ILE A 127 12.10 -6.60 -1.22
N SER A 128 13.28 -6.04 -1.46
CA SER A 128 14.50 -6.39 -0.74
C SER A 128 14.41 -6.10 0.75
N ILE A 129 15.16 -6.83 1.58
CA ILE A 129 15.24 -6.57 3.02
C ILE A 129 15.68 -5.13 3.32
N THR A 130 16.63 -4.59 2.55
CA THR A 130 17.13 -3.21 2.71
C THR A 130 16.02 -2.19 2.50
N GLU A 131 15.18 -2.38 1.47
CA GLU A 131 14.05 -1.48 1.20
C GLU A 131 12.95 -1.61 2.24
N ARG A 132 12.68 -2.84 2.71
CA ARG A 132 11.73 -3.08 3.81
C ARG A 132 12.15 -2.41 5.11
N GLU A 133 13.43 -2.52 5.49
CA GLU A 133 13.96 -1.86 6.67
C GLU A 133 13.92 -0.32 6.54
N LEU A 134 14.17 0.21 5.34
CA LEU A 134 14.02 1.63 5.05
C LEU A 134 12.57 2.09 5.23
N ILE A 135 11.61 1.36 4.66
CA ILE A 135 10.16 1.62 4.79
C ILE A 135 9.75 1.58 6.26
N LYS A 136 10.11 0.50 6.97
CA LYS A 136 9.80 0.28 8.37
C LYS A 136 10.36 1.40 9.25
N THR A 137 11.60 1.83 9.00
CA THR A 137 12.24 2.96 9.70
C THR A 137 11.49 4.27 9.46
N LYS A 138 11.14 4.58 8.21
CA LYS A 138 10.41 5.81 7.86
C LYS A 138 9.00 5.83 8.46
N LEU A 139 8.28 4.71 8.39
CA LEU A 139 6.96 4.56 9.01
C LEU A 139 7.04 4.67 10.53
N SER A 140 8.02 4.02 11.17
CA SER A 140 8.22 4.10 12.62
C SER A 140 8.44 5.54 13.09
N ARG A 141 9.27 6.31 12.36
CA ARG A 141 9.47 7.73 12.65
C ARG A 141 8.17 8.52 12.50
N LEU A 142 7.47 8.38 11.38
CA LEU A 142 6.24 9.12 11.13
C LEU A 142 5.13 8.77 12.14
N LEU A 143 5.02 7.50 12.54
CA LEU A 143 4.06 7.05 13.55
C LEU A 143 4.33 7.70 14.91
N LYS A 144 5.61 7.76 15.34
CA LYS A 144 6.00 8.44 16.58
C LYS A 144 5.64 9.92 16.55
N GLU A 145 5.90 10.60 15.43
CA GLU A 145 5.55 12.00 15.24
C GLU A 145 4.02 12.26 15.28
N LYS A 146 3.21 11.33 14.74
CA LYS A 146 1.78 11.55 14.54
C LYS A 146 0.89 11.08 15.68
N TYR A 147 1.27 10.02 16.38
CA TYR A 147 0.41 9.41 17.39
C TYR A 147 0.75 9.81 18.82
N ASP A 148 1.70 10.74 19.02
CA ASP A 148 2.18 11.19 20.33
C ASP A 148 2.43 10.00 21.27
N LEU A 149 3.17 9.02 20.72
CA LEU A 149 3.38 7.72 21.33
C LEU A 149 4.48 7.84 22.38
N TYR A 150 4.10 8.20 23.61
CA TYR A 150 4.92 7.83 24.76
C TYR A 150 4.98 6.30 24.82
N THR A 151 6.20 5.76 24.92
CA THR A 151 6.41 4.36 25.27
C THR A 151 5.58 4.06 26.51
N THR A 152 4.81 2.96 26.46
CA THR A 152 3.87 2.52 27.52
C THR A 152 4.54 2.26 28.88
N GLN A 153 5.83 2.55 29.02
CA GLN A 153 6.57 2.50 30.27
C GLN A 153 6.26 3.70 31.20
N SER A 154 5.75 4.82 30.68
CA SER A 154 5.40 6.00 31.50
C SER A 154 3.96 5.96 32.07
N ALA A 155 3.09 5.09 31.57
CA ALA A 155 1.69 5.01 32.01
C ALA A 155 1.48 4.22 33.32
N LYS A 156 2.55 3.65 33.91
CA LYS A 156 2.49 2.93 35.19
C LYS A 156 2.86 3.76 36.42
N ILE A 157 3.20 5.04 36.27
CA ILE A 157 3.56 5.92 37.40
C ILE A 157 2.48 6.97 37.66
N ILE A 158 1.19 6.62 37.55
CA ILE A 158 0.13 7.38 38.22
C ILE A 158 -0.96 6.39 38.61
N LYS A 159 -0.79 5.72 39.75
CA LYS A 159 -1.82 5.21 40.67
C LYS A 159 -1.16 4.39 41.78
N ASN A 160 -0.70 5.10 42.81
CA ASN A 160 -1.02 4.89 44.22
C ASN A 160 -0.21 5.89 45.06
#